data_AF-A0A3D3DFP0-F1
#
_entry.id   AF-A0A3D3DFP0-F1
#
_cell.length_a   1.000
_cell.length_b   1.000
_cell.length_c   1.000
_cell.angle_alpha   90.00
_cell.angle_beta   90.00
_cell.angle_gamma   90.00
#
_symmetry.space_group_name_H-M   'P 1'
#
loop_
_entity.id
_entity.type
_entity.pdbx_description
1 polymer ?
#
loop_
_entity_poly.entity_id
_entity_poly.type
_entity_poly.pdbx_seq_one_letter_code
_entity_poly.pdbx_strand_id
1 'polypeptide(L)'
;MATFVYKVRDRSGKIFTGNMEGDNRSSVVSRLREMDYFITSVSEKRGNILFSKQINIFKSIKLRDLTIFYRQFATMVNAGLTLVNSLDILTEQVENKALADNIKVVKADVEAGST
;
A
#
# COMPACT_ATOMS: atom_id res chain seq x y z
N MET A 1 -25.37 10.10 11.24
CA MET A 1 -24.29 10.82 10.54
C MET A 1 -23.16 9.85 10.19
N ALA A 2 -22.94 9.63 8.90
CA ALA A 2 -21.80 8.89 8.37
C ALA A 2 -20.94 9.85 7.54
N THR A 3 -19.63 9.64 7.51
CA THR A 3 -18.75 10.37 6.58
C THR A 3 -18.88 9.74 5.20
N PHE A 4 -19.07 10.55 4.16
CA PHE A 4 -19.09 10.12 2.77
C PHE A 4 -17.89 10.71 2.04
N VAL A 5 -17.16 9.89 1.30
CA VAL A 5 -16.12 10.34 0.37
C VAL A 5 -16.80 10.64 -0.96
N TYR A 6 -16.64 11.86 -1.46
CA TYR A 6 -17.21 12.27 -2.75
C TYR A 6 -16.11 12.70 -3.71
N LYS A 7 -16.30 12.37 -4.98
CA LYS A 7 -15.52 12.83 -6.11
C LYS A 7 -16.42 13.68 -6.98
N VAL A 8 -16.13 14.97 -7.02
CA VAL A 8 -16.88 15.94 -7.81
C VAL A 8 -16.01 16.57 -8.88
N ARG A 9 -16.63 16.99 -9.97
CA ARG A 9 -16.02 17.78 -11.02
C ARG A 9 -16.63 19.17 -10.97
N ASP A 10 -15.78 20.18 -10.88
CA ASP A 10 -16.18 21.58 -10.96
C ASP A 10 -16.49 21.99 -12.41
N ARG A 11 -17.17 23.13 -12.63
CA ARG A 11 -17.47 23.68 -13.97
C ARG A 11 -16.19 23.97 -14.77
N SER A 12 -15.07 24.14 -14.09
CA SER A 12 -13.72 24.26 -14.66
C SER A 12 -13.12 22.93 -15.14
N GLY A 13 -13.81 21.80 -14.96
CA GLY A 13 -13.35 20.46 -15.33
C GLY A 13 -12.40 19.81 -14.32
N LYS A 14 -11.99 20.53 -13.27
CA LYS A 14 -11.11 20.01 -12.22
C LYS A 14 -11.86 19.03 -11.32
N ILE A 15 -11.21 17.90 -11.03
CA ILE A 15 -11.76 16.84 -10.19
C ILE A 15 -11.26 17.06 -8.75
N PHE A 16 -12.19 17.17 -7.82
CA PHE A 16 -11.91 17.28 -6.39
C PHE A 16 -12.45 16.07 -5.64
N THR A 17 -11.65 15.57 -4.72
CA THR A 17 -12.03 14.51 -3.79
C THR A 17 -12.08 15.11 -2.38
N GLY A 18 -13.21 14.99 -1.71
CA GLY A 18 -13.44 15.50 -0.37
C GLY A 18 -14.23 14.51 0.47
N ASN A 19 -14.29 14.80 1.78
CA ASN A 19 -15.12 14.05 2.72
C ASN A 19 -16.21 14.99 3.24
N MET A 20 -17.45 14.53 3.28
CA MET A 20 -18.59 15.29 3.80
C MET A 20 -19.42 14.39 4.70
N GLU A 21 -19.85 14.92 5.84
CA GLU A 21 -20.77 14.22 6.73
C GLU A 21 -22.21 14.40 6.26
N GLY A 22 -22.97 13.30 6.28
CA GLY A 22 -24.38 13.32 5.94
C GLY A 22 -25.12 12.18 6.62
N ASP A 23 -26.44 12.28 6.66
CA ASP A 23 -27.26 11.21 7.24
C ASP A 23 -27.47 10.08 6.25
N ASN A 24 -27.60 10.36 4.95
CA ASN A 24 -27.79 9.38 3.89
C ASN A 24 -27.04 9.79 2.59
N ARG A 25 -26.76 8.83 1.70
CA ARG A 25 -26.16 9.12 0.38
C ARG A 25 -26.95 10.20 -0.40
N SER A 26 -28.28 10.17 -0.30
CA SER A 26 -29.15 11.14 -0.98
C SER A 26 -28.97 12.56 -0.43
N SER A 27 -28.75 12.73 0.87
CA SER A 27 -28.57 14.06 1.47
C SER A 27 -27.24 14.68 1.05
N VAL A 28 -26.18 13.87 0.96
CA VAL A 28 -24.86 14.31 0.45
C VAL A 28 -24.94 14.65 -1.05
N VAL A 29 -25.67 13.87 -1.84
CA VAL A 29 -25.87 14.14 -3.27
C VAL A 29 -26.63 15.45 -3.49
N SER A 30 -27.71 15.71 -2.74
CA SER A 30 -28.45 16.97 -2.82
C SER A 30 -27.56 18.17 -2.46
N ARG A 31 -26.78 18.07 -1.38
CA ARG A 31 -25.86 19.14 -0.95
C ARG A 31 -24.75 19.41 -1.96
N LEU A 32 -24.19 18.38 -2.59
CA LEU A 32 -23.18 18.55 -3.64
C LEU A 32 -23.78 19.16 -4.92
N ARG A 33 -25.05 18.89 -5.23
CA ARG A 33 -25.77 19.54 -6.34
C ARG A 33 -26.09 21.01 -6.05
N GLU A 34 -26.49 21.34 -4.81
CA GLU A 34 -26.70 22.73 -4.38
C GLU A 34 -25.42 23.59 -4.49
N MET A 35 -24.26 22.95 -4.35
CA MET A 35 -22.95 23.59 -4.53
C MET A 35 -22.47 23.62 -6.00
N ASP A 36 -23.36 23.36 -6.97
CA ASP A 36 -23.07 23.35 -8.43
C ASP A 36 -21.96 22.37 -8.87
N TYR A 37 -21.69 21.33 -8.08
CA TYR A 37 -20.67 20.33 -8.41
C TYR A 37 -21.24 19.14 -9.19
N PHE A 38 -20.53 18.71 -10.23
CA PHE A 38 -20.86 17.49 -10.97
C PHE A 38 -20.34 16.25 -10.25
N ILE A 39 -21.24 15.50 -9.65
CA ILE A 39 -20.92 14.30 -8.89
C ILE A 39 -20.46 13.19 -9.84
N THR A 40 -19.20 12.77 -9.70
CA THR A 40 -18.63 11.63 -10.45
C THR A 40 -18.77 10.33 -9.65
N SER A 41 -18.58 10.39 -8.33
CA SER A 41 -18.86 9.26 -7.43
C SER A 41 -19.11 9.74 -6.00
N VAL A 42 -19.98 9.03 -5.27
CA VAL A 42 -20.21 9.21 -3.83
C VAL A 42 -20.19 7.84 -3.19
N SER A 43 -19.24 7.62 -2.27
CA SER A 43 -19.12 6.39 -1.50
C SER A 43 -19.24 6.72 -0.02
N GLU A 44 -20.06 5.95 0.70
CA GLU A 44 -20.08 6.00 2.15
C GLU A 44 -18.73 5.52 2.67
N LYS A 45 -18.08 6.32 3.53
CA LYS A 45 -16.94 5.88 4.33
C LYS A 45 -17.50 5.01 5.46
N ARG A 46 -18.07 3.86 5.09
CA ARG A 46 -18.27 2.79 6.06
C ARG A 46 -16.89 2.51 6.63
N GLY A 47 -16.78 2.47 7.95
CA GLY A 47 -15.56 2.14 8.67
C GLY A 47 -15.12 0.72 8.34
N ASN A 48 -14.67 0.48 7.12
CA ASN A 48 -14.04 -0.75 6.72
C ASN A 48 -12.61 -0.66 7.22
N ILE A 49 -12.46 -1.13 8.45
CA ILE A 49 -11.23 -1.67 9.05
C ILE A 49 -10.52 -2.69 8.12
N LEU A 50 -11.15 -3.09 7.00
CA LEU A 50 -10.59 -3.94 5.96
C LEU A 50 -9.83 -3.19 4.84
N PHE A 51 -10.01 -1.89 4.64
CA PHE A 51 -9.30 -1.14 3.58
C PHE A 51 -7.96 -0.53 4.03
N SER A 52 -7.65 -0.51 5.32
CA SER A 52 -6.31 -0.13 5.80
C SER A 52 -5.27 -1.26 5.62
N LYS A 53 -5.71 -2.51 5.36
CA LYS A 53 -4.79 -3.65 5.21
C LYS A 53 -4.38 -3.95 3.76
N GLN A 54 -4.97 -3.29 2.77
CA GLN A 54 -4.84 -3.69 1.35
C GLN A 54 -4.58 -2.56 0.35
N ILE A 55 -4.12 -1.39 0.81
CA ILE A 55 -3.40 -0.45 -0.07
C ILE A 55 -1.90 -0.66 0.15
N ASN A 56 -1.43 -1.89 -0.02
CA ASN A 56 -0.02 -2.21 -0.30
C ASN A 56 0.31 -1.95 -1.78
N ILE A 57 -0.43 -1.06 -2.44
CA ILE A 57 -0.23 -0.70 -3.86
C ILE A 57 1.05 0.14 -4.06
N PHE A 58 1.67 0.64 -2.99
CA PHE A 58 2.94 1.36 -3.03
C PHE A 58 4.14 0.62 -2.42
N LYS A 59 3.99 -0.66 -2.05
CA LYS A 59 5.16 -1.52 -1.76
C LYS A 59 5.67 -2.21 -3.04
N SER A 60 5.71 -1.49 -4.17
CA SER A 60 6.32 -2.01 -5.39
C SER A 60 7.82 -2.06 -5.18
N ILE A 61 8.36 -3.27 -5.05
CA ILE A 61 9.81 -3.49 -5.03
C ILE A 61 10.32 -3.20 -6.45
N LYS A 62 11.32 -2.32 -6.58
CA LYS A 62 11.91 -2.03 -7.88
C LYS A 62 12.70 -3.26 -8.33
N LEU A 63 12.58 -3.62 -9.60
CA LEU A 63 13.37 -4.71 -10.21
C LEU A 63 14.87 -4.55 -9.96
N ARG A 64 15.37 -3.32 -9.99
CA ARG A 64 16.77 -3.01 -9.68
C ARG A 64 17.20 -3.48 -8.28
N ASP A 65 16.36 -3.26 -7.27
CA ASP A 65 16.67 -3.59 -5.88
C ASP A 65 16.69 -5.11 -5.69
N LEU A 66 15.78 -5.84 -6.36
CA LEU A 66 15.79 -7.31 -6.42
C LEU A 66 17.06 -7.85 -7.08
N THR A 67 17.48 -7.27 -8.20
CA THR A 67 18.68 -7.72 -8.91
C THR A 67 19.95 -7.52 -8.06
N ILE A 68 20.03 -6.41 -7.32
CA ILE A 68 21.16 -6.15 -6.41
C ILE A 68 21.13 -7.15 -5.25
N PHE A 69 19.98 -7.32 -4.60
CA PHE A 69 19.79 -8.30 -3.54
C PHE A 69 20.22 -9.71 -3.97
N TYR A 70 19.73 -10.20 -5.11
CA TYR A 70 20.05 -11.54 -5.60
C TYR A 70 21.55 -11.72 -5.86
N ARG A 71 22.22 -10.72 -6.44
CA ARG A 71 23.67 -10.78 -6.69
C ARG A 71 24.48 -10.82 -5.41
N GLN A 72 24.09 -10.03 -4.41
CA GLN A 72 24.76 -10.01 -3.11
C GLN A 72 24.52 -11.33 -2.37
N PHE A 73 23.28 -11.84 -2.39
CA PHE A 73 22.94 -13.13 -1.83
C PHE A 73 23.73 -14.27 -2.47
N ALA A 74 23.74 -14.35 -3.81
CA ALA A 74 24.51 -15.36 -4.53
C ALA A 74 26.01 -15.29 -4.19
N THR A 75 26.58 -14.07 -4.09
CA THR A 75 27.98 -13.90 -3.68
C THR A 75 28.25 -14.43 -2.28
N MET A 76 27.37 -14.13 -1.31
CA MET A 76 27.52 -14.60 0.07
C MET A 76 27.39 -16.13 0.17
N VAL A 77 26.40 -16.71 -0.53
CA VAL A 77 26.20 -18.16 -0.58
C VAL A 77 27.41 -18.86 -1.23
N ASN A 78 27.92 -18.32 -2.34
CA ASN A 78 29.12 -18.84 -3.01
C ASN A 78 30.39 -18.70 -2.15
N ALA A 79 30.45 -17.69 -1.29
CA ALA A 79 31.54 -17.50 -0.33
C ALA A 79 31.43 -18.43 0.90
N GLY A 80 30.40 -19.27 0.97
CA GLY A 80 30.23 -20.25 2.05
C GLY A 80 29.58 -19.70 3.32
N LEU A 81 28.95 -18.52 3.26
CA LEU A 81 28.14 -18.04 4.38
C LEU A 81 26.87 -18.89 4.51
N THR A 82 26.40 -19.06 5.74
CA THR A 82 25.12 -19.73 5.98
C THR A 82 23.97 -18.91 5.39
N LEU A 83 22.90 -19.59 4.95
CA LEU A 83 21.72 -18.94 4.37
C LEU A 83 21.10 -17.93 5.34
N VAL A 84 20.98 -18.30 6.61
CA VAL A 84 20.42 -17.44 7.67
C VAL A 84 21.26 -16.17 7.86
N ASN A 85 22.59 -16.31 7.95
CA ASN A 85 23.48 -15.15 8.11
C ASN A 85 23.45 -14.24 6.87
N SER A 86 23.38 -14.83 5.68
CA SER A 86 23.28 -14.08 4.42
C SER A 86 21.98 -13.27 4.36
N LEU A 87 20.85 -13.85 4.78
CA LEU A 87 19.57 -13.16 4.85
C LEU A 87 19.57 -12.04 5.91
N ASP A 88 20.24 -12.24 7.05
CA ASP A 88 20.38 -11.20 8.08
C ASP A 88 21.16 -9.98 7.57
N ILE A 89 22.34 -10.20 7.00
CA ILE A 89 23.18 -9.13 6.48
C ILE A 89 22.44 -8.35 5.38
N LEU A 90 21.73 -9.04 4.48
CA LEU A 90 20.99 -8.39 3.41
C LEU A 90 19.76 -7.64 3.92
N THR A 91 19.11 -8.11 4.97
CA THR A 91 17.98 -7.41 5.58
C THR A 91 18.40 -6.04 6.12
N GLU A 92 19.61 -5.93 6.68
CA GLU A 92 20.17 -4.67 7.19
C GLU A 92 20.63 -3.74 6.06
N GLN A 93 21.11 -4.29 4.94
CA GLN A 93 21.64 -3.51 3.81
C GLN A 93 20.58 -3.04 2.81
N VAL A 94 19.37 -3.59 2.86
CA VAL A 94 18.30 -3.23 1.92
C VAL A 94 17.65 -1.88 2.31
N GLU A 95 17.79 -0.89 1.44
CA GLU A 95 17.18 0.44 1.61
C GLU A 95 15.64 0.39 1.52
N ASN A 96 15.10 -0.56 0.76
CA ASN A 96 13.67 -0.69 0.53
C ASN A 96 13.00 -1.47 1.67
N LYS A 97 12.32 -0.74 2.56
CA LYS A 97 11.58 -1.33 3.71
C LYS A 97 10.63 -2.45 3.30
N ALA A 98 9.99 -2.37 2.13
CA ALA A 98 9.10 -3.43 1.65
C ALA A 98 9.86 -4.73 1.36
N LEU A 99 11.04 -4.63 0.75
CA LEU A 99 11.88 -5.79 0.47
C LEU A 99 12.48 -6.35 1.77
N ALA A 100 12.95 -5.50 2.68
CA ALA A 100 13.47 -5.92 3.98
C ALA A 100 12.42 -6.68 4.81
N ASP A 101 11.16 -6.21 4.84
CA ASP A 101 10.07 -6.91 5.53
C ASP A 101 9.84 -8.32 4.94
N ASN A 102 9.88 -8.46 3.61
CA ASN A 102 9.71 -9.77 2.97
C ASN A 102 10.88 -10.70 3.24
N ILE A 103 12.12 -10.20 3.24
CA ILE A 103 13.31 -11.00 3.55
C ILE A 103 13.23 -11.54 4.98
N LYS A 104 12.73 -10.75 5.95
CA LYS A 104 12.52 -11.21 7.33
C LYS A 104 11.54 -12.37 7.43
N VAL A 105 10.46 -12.34 6.65
CA VAL A 105 9.49 -13.45 6.58
C VAL A 105 10.17 -14.70 6.05
N VAL A 106 10.87 -14.59 4.91
CA VAL A 106 11.61 -15.71 4.31
C VAL A 106 12.68 -16.25 5.27
N LYS A 107 13.39 -15.38 6.00
CA LYS A 107 14.36 -15.80 7.02
C LYS A 107 13.67 -16.64 8.09
N ALA A 108 12.54 -16.18 8.63
CA ALA A 108 11.81 -16.92 9.66
C ALA A 108 11.33 -18.29 9.14
N ASP A 109 10.88 -18.37 7.90
CA ASP A 109 10.45 -19.63 7.28
C ASP A 109 11.63 -20.62 7.13
N VAL A 110 12.81 -20.11 6.73
CA VAL A 110 14.05 -20.89 6.63
C VAL A 110 14.55 -21.34 8.00
N GLU A 111 14.51 -20.47 9.02
CA GLU A 111 14.86 -20.83 10.40
C GLU A 111 13.90 -21.87 10.99
N ALA A 112 12.62 -21.81 10.62
CA ALA A 112 11.61 -22.79 11.01
C ALA A 112 11.74 -24.13 10.25
N GLY A 113 12.63 -24.22 9.26
CA GLY A 113 12.84 -25.43 8.45
C GLY A 113 11.69 -25.74 7.48
N SER A 114 10.80 -24.78 7.20
CA SER A 114 9.82 -24.93 6.12
C SER A 114 10.57 -24.83 4.80
N THR A 115 10.82 -25.98 4.18
CA THR A 115 11.44 -26.11 2.86
C THR A 115 10.42 -26.64 1.86
#